data_AF-A0A9D4T530-F1
#
_entry.id   AF-A0A9D4T530-F1
#
_cell.length_a   1.000
_cell.length_b   1.000
_cell.length_c   1.000
_cell.angle_alpha   90.00
_cell.angle_beta   90.00
_cell.angle_gamma   90.00
#
_symmetry.space_group_name_H-M   'P 1'
#
loop_
_entity.id
_entity.type
_entity.pdbx_description
1 polymer ?
#
loop_
_entity_poly.entity_id
_entity_poly.type
_entity_poly.pdbx_seq_one_letter_code
_entity_poly.pdbx_strand_id
1 'polypeptide(L)'
;MVVAGDFNAKHTAWGAQTSDPRGSRMVELMAAHGLLLLNDPCSIPTYETKYSMSWLDVTLVTPSAIVAGYYWRVLEDVTYAEHRYIEVVIGEETYNFPPGSNIIN
;
A
#
# COMPACT_ATOMS: atom_id res chain seq x y z
N MET A 1 -12.26 8.43 0.02
CA MET A 1 -11.65 7.74 1.18
C MET A 1 -10.35 7.12 0.72
N VAL A 2 -9.33 7.24 1.55
CA VAL A 2 -8.02 6.58 1.40
C VAL A 2 -7.80 5.73 2.65
N VAL A 3 -7.40 4.49 2.47
CA VAL A 3 -7.03 3.57 3.56
C VAL A 3 -5.62 3.06 3.25
N ALA A 4 -4.67 3.43 4.08
CA ALA A 4 -3.29 2.98 3.96
C ALA A 4 -2.80 2.47 5.31
N GLY A 5 -1.97 1.44 5.30
CA GLY A 5 -1.37 0.90 6.52
C GLY A 5 -0.67 -0.44 6.30
N ASP A 6 -0.12 -0.98 7.39
CA ASP A 6 0.47 -2.32 7.44
C ASP A 6 -0.63 -3.38 7.64
N PHE A 7 -0.92 -4.15 6.60
CA PHE A 7 -1.92 -5.21 6.64
C PHE A 7 -1.33 -6.57 7.01
N ASN A 8 0.01 -6.68 7.06
CA ASN A 8 0.73 -7.94 7.21
C ASN A 8 0.23 -9.04 6.26
N ALA A 9 -0.29 -8.69 5.08
CA ALA A 9 -0.88 -9.61 4.12
C ALA A 9 -0.03 -9.68 2.85
N LYS A 10 0.12 -10.86 2.26
CA LYS A 10 0.94 -11.05 1.05
C LYS A 10 0.04 -11.36 -0.12
N HIS A 11 0.18 -10.60 -1.21
CA HIS A 11 -0.47 -10.91 -2.46
C HIS A 11 0.36 -10.38 -3.63
N THR A 12 0.35 -11.12 -4.73
CA THR A 12 1.06 -10.72 -5.96
C THR A 12 0.59 -9.39 -6.52
N ALA A 13 -0.66 -9.01 -6.23
CA ALA A 13 -1.26 -7.74 -6.66
C ALA A 13 -0.52 -6.49 -6.12
N TRP A 14 0.16 -6.59 -4.97
CA TRP A 14 0.94 -5.48 -4.40
C TRP A 14 2.43 -5.81 -4.27
N GLY A 15 2.93 -6.78 -5.04
CA GLY A 15 4.37 -7.02 -5.22
C GLY A 15 4.95 -8.24 -4.50
N ALA A 16 4.17 -8.95 -3.68
CA ALA A 16 4.66 -10.19 -3.07
C ALA A 16 4.90 -11.29 -4.13
N GLN A 17 5.91 -12.15 -3.92
CA GLN A 17 6.16 -13.27 -4.84
C GLN A 17 5.04 -14.33 -4.85
N THR A 18 4.37 -14.49 -3.71
CA THR A 18 3.25 -15.41 -3.53
C THR A 18 2.14 -14.74 -2.73
N SER A 19 0.92 -15.26 -2.90
CA SER A 19 -0.24 -14.83 -2.14
C SER A 19 -0.45 -15.72 -0.91
N ASP A 20 -0.77 -15.12 0.23
CA ASP A 20 -1.20 -15.83 1.44
C ASP A 20 -2.73 -15.69 1.64
N PRO A 21 -3.34 -16.51 2.53
CA PRO A 21 -4.79 -16.45 2.73
C PRO A 21 -5.32 -15.08 3.19
N ARG A 22 -4.50 -14.30 3.91
CA ARG A 22 -4.86 -12.94 4.34
C ARG A 22 -4.92 -12.00 3.13
N GLY A 23 -3.96 -12.11 2.22
CA GLY A 23 -3.94 -11.35 0.98
C GLY A 23 -5.15 -11.67 0.10
N SER A 24 -5.45 -12.95 -0.09
CA SER A 24 -6.65 -13.36 -0.85
C SER A 24 -7.94 -12.82 -0.24
N ARG A 25 -8.07 -12.88 1.10
CA ARG A 25 -9.25 -12.33 1.80
C ARG A 25 -9.37 -10.82 1.66
N MET A 26 -8.24 -10.12 1.63
CA MET A 26 -8.21 -8.68 1.42
C MET A 26 -8.66 -8.32 -0.01
N VAL A 27 -8.24 -9.09 -1.02
CA VAL A 27 -8.72 -8.92 -2.41
C VAL A 27 -10.23 -9.13 -2.51
N GLU A 28 -10.77 -10.15 -1.83
CA GLU A 28 -12.23 -10.36 -1.75
C GLU A 28 -12.96 -9.16 -1.12
N LEU A 29 -12.42 -8.62 -0.01
CA LEU A 29 -12.97 -7.44 0.64
C LEU A 29 -12.92 -6.20 -0.25
N MET A 30 -11.81 -5.99 -0.97
CA MET A 30 -11.70 -4.90 -1.93
C MET A 30 -12.77 -4.99 -3.01
N ALA A 31 -12.97 -6.18 -3.59
CA ALA A 31 -14.01 -6.41 -4.59
C ALA A 31 -15.42 -6.20 -4.02
N ALA A 32 -15.69 -6.69 -2.82
CA ALA A 32 -16.99 -6.54 -2.15
C ALA A 32 -17.35 -5.08 -1.83
N HIS A 33 -16.35 -4.24 -1.56
CA HIS A 33 -16.52 -2.84 -1.19
C HIS A 33 -16.18 -1.84 -2.31
N GLY A 34 -15.82 -2.33 -3.51
CA GLY A 34 -15.45 -1.48 -4.64
C GLY A 34 -14.20 -0.62 -4.38
N LEU A 35 -13.24 -1.14 -3.62
CA LEU A 35 -11.97 -0.45 -3.33
C LEU A 35 -10.94 -0.77 -4.42
N LEU A 36 -10.11 0.22 -4.75
CA LEU A 36 -9.02 0.11 -5.71
C LEU A 36 -7.68 0.04 -4.99
N LEU A 37 -6.75 -0.75 -5.53
CA LEU A 37 -5.37 -0.83 -5.07
C LEU A 37 -4.53 0.24 -5.77
N LEU A 38 -3.72 0.99 -5.01
CA LEU A 38 -2.76 1.95 -5.57
C LEU A 38 -1.32 1.42 -5.65
N ASN A 39 -0.98 0.37 -4.89
CA ASN A 39 0.37 -0.20 -4.91
C ASN A 39 0.78 -0.60 -6.33
N ASP A 40 1.99 -0.23 -6.72
CA ASP A 40 2.65 -0.78 -7.90
C ASP A 40 3.31 -2.13 -7.53
N PRO A 41 2.89 -3.26 -8.13
CA PRO A 41 3.51 -4.56 -7.88
C PRO A 41 4.97 -4.65 -8.33
N CYS A 42 5.45 -3.72 -9.16
CA CYS A 42 6.84 -3.62 -9.59
C CYS A 42 7.71 -2.72 -8.69
N SER A 43 7.13 -2.14 -7.63
CA SER A 43 7.85 -1.26 -6.71
C SER A 43 8.91 -1.97 -5.87
N ILE A 44 9.83 -1.20 -5.30
CA ILE A 44 10.73 -1.69 -4.24
C ILE A 44 9.91 -2.13 -3.01
N PRO A 45 10.45 -3.04 -2.17
CA PRO A 45 9.69 -3.57 -1.04
C PRO A 45 9.34 -2.49 -0.01
N THR A 46 8.13 -2.55 0.55
CA THR A 46 7.69 -1.63 1.61
C THR A 46 8.25 -2.00 2.98
N TYR A 47 8.67 -3.25 3.15
CA TYR A 47 9.32 -3.78 4.35
C TYR A 47 10.62 -4.47 3.97
N GLU A 48 11.73 -4.11 4.62
CA GLU A 48 13.03 -4.70 4.40
C GLU A 48 13.84 -4.83 5.70
N THR A 49 14.32 -6.04 5.91
CA THR A 49 15.31 -6.37 6.93
C THR A 49 16.57 -6.87 6.24
N LYS A 50 17.65 -7.03 7.01
CA LYS A 50 18.85 -7.75 6.55
C LYS A 50 18.61 -9.19 6.05
N TYR A 51 17.42 -9.77 6.28
CA TYR A 51 17.11 -11.17 5.96
C TYR A 51 15.93 -11.34 5.01
N SER A 52 15.11 -10.31 4.79
CA SER A 52 13.84 -10.45 4.10
C SER A 52 13.36 -9.13 3.53
N MET A 53 12.77 -9.22 2.35
CA MET A 53 12.06 -8.14 1.66
C MET A 53 10.58 -8.56 1.52
N SER A 54 9.66 -7.64 1.77
CA SER A 54 8.22 -7.91 1.68
C SER A 54 7.44 -6.63 1.34
N TRP A 55 6.23 -6.82 0.83
CA TRP A 55 5.27 -5.76 0.52
C TRP A 55 4.06 -5.94 1.44
N LEU A 56 4.14 -5.35 2.64
CA LEU A 56 3.14 -5.54 3.71
C LEU A 56 2.23 -4.33 3.87
N ASP A 57 2.77 -3.15 3.55
CA ASP A 57 2.02 -1.91 3.51
C ASP A 57 1.20 -1.79 2.21
N VAL A 58 -0.11 -1.59 2.34
CA VAL A 58 -1.06 -1.53 1.22
C VAL A 58 -1.84 -0.22 1.26
N THR A 59 -2.09 0.38 0.10
CA THR A 59 -2.87 1.60 -0.09
C THR A 59 -4.10 1.31 -0.93
N LEU A 60 -5.27 1.52 -0.34
CA LEU A 60 -6.59 1.33 -0.95
C LEU A 60 -7.33 2.66 -1.05
N VAL A 61 -8.13 2.83 -2.09
CA VAL A 61 -8.94 4.03 -2.31
C VAL A 61 -10.34 3.72 -2.83
N THR A 62 -11.28 4.62 -2.59
CA THR A 62 -12.55 4.62 -3.33
C THR A 62 -12.34 5.21 -4.74
N PRO A 63 -13.06 4.77 -5.78
CA PRO A 63 -12.90 5.31 -7.14
C PRO A 63 -13.05 6.83 -7.23
N SER A 64 -13.95 7.41 -6.42
CA SER A 64 -14.16 8.85 -6.33
C SER A 64 -12.96 9.64 -5.83
N ALA A 65 -12.04 9.02 -5.06
CA ALA A 65 -10.89 9.71 -4.49
C ALA A 65 -9.89 10.11 -5.57
N ILE A 66 -9.73 9.29 -6.61
CA ILE A 66 -8.68 9.45 -7.62
C ILE A 66 -9.15 10.11 -8.91
N VAL A 67 -10.36 10.70 -8.93
CA VAL A 67 -10.92 11.36 -10.12
C VAL A 67 -10.05 12.52 -10.59
N ALA A 68 -9.37 13.21 -9.68
CA ALA A 68 -8.45 14.31 -9.97
C ALA A 68 -7.04 13.86 -10.38
N GLY A 69 -6.81 12.55 -10.52
CA GLY A 69 -5.49 11.96 -10.74
C GLY A 69 -4.80 11.56 -9.44
N TYR A 70 -3.82 10.67 -9.56
CA TYR A 70 -3.04 10.18 -8.43
C TYR A 70 -1.60 9.83 -8.83
N TYR A 71 -0.73 9.79 -7.84
CA TYR A 71 0.62 9.24 -7.91
C TYR A 71 0.88 8.40 -6.66
N TRP A 72 1.65 7.32 -6.81
CA TRP A 72 2.01 6.43 -5.70
C TRP A 72 3.44 5.94 -5.90
N ARG A 73 4.26 6.00 -4.85
CA ARG A 73 5.57 5.34 -4.84
C ARG A 73 6.03 4.99 -3.43
N VAL A 74 6.94 4.03 -3.35
CA VAL A 74 7.75 3.80 -2.16
C VAL A 74 8.97 4.73 -2.20
N LEU A 75 9.28 5.39 -1.09
CA LEU A 75 10.46 6.24 -0.95
C LEU A 75 11.66 5.38 -0.54
N GLU A 76 12.71 5.39 -1.36
CA GLU A 76 13.88 4.52 -1.20
C GLU A 76 14.71 4.88 0.04
N ASP A 77 14.95 6.19 0.24
CA ASP A 77 15.85 6.71 1.27
C ASP A 77 15.15 7.17 2.56
N VAL A 78 13.83 6.99 2.65
CA VAL A 78 13.02 7.44 3.80
C VAL A 78 12.41 6.23 4.49
N THR A 79 12.90 5.93 5.69
CA THR A 79 12.50 4.73 6.44
C THR A 79 12.10 5.05 7.88
N TYR A 80 11.30 4.16 8.46
CA TYR A 80 11.04 4.08 9.90
C TYR A 80 11.15 2.61 10.32
N ALA A 81 12.18 2.30 11.11
CA ALA A 81 12.58 0.93 11.41
C ALA A 81 12.80 0.12 10.11
N GLU A 82 12.28 -1.10 10.02
CA GLU A 82 12.39 -1.97 8.85
C GLU A 82 11.46 -1.61 7.70
N HIS A 83 10.64 -0.56 7.83
CA HIS A 83 9.71 -0.21 6.78
C HIS A 83 10.08 1.09 6.05
N ARG A 84 9.68 1.17 4.78
CA ARG A 84 9.84 2.34 3.90
C ARG A 84 8.60 3.20 3.86
N TYR A 85 8.79 4.51 3.75
CA TYR A 85 7.68 5.43 3.55
C TYR A 85 7.02 5.23 2.19
N ILE A 86 5.72 5.45 2.15
CA ILE A 86 4.93 5.51 0.92
C ILE A 86 4.48 6.96 0.73
N GLU A 87 4.74 7.50 -0.45
CA GLU A 87 4.21 8.77 -0.91
C GLU A 87 3.01 8.53 -1.81
N VAL A 88 1.90 9.20 -1.49
CA VAL A 88 0.68 9.18 -2.27
C VAL A 88 0.24 10.61 -2.55
N VAL A 89 0.04 10.92 -3.81
CA VAL A 89 -0.56 12.20 -4.22
C VAL A 89 -1.93 11.90 -4.78
N ILE A 90 -2.94 12.65 -4.35
CA ILE A 90 -4.31 12.57 -4.86
C ILE A 90 -4.78 13.98 -5.17
N GLY A 91 -5.02 14.28 -6.44
CA GLY A 91 -5.19 15.66 -6.89
C GLY A 91 -3.98 16.52 -6.50
N GLU A 92 -4.18 17.52 -5.66
CA GLU A 92 -3.12 18.41 -5.15
C GLU A 92 -2.63 18.05 -3.74
N GLU A 93 -3.26 17.05 -3.09
CA GLU A 93 -2.94 16.66 -1.72
C GLU A 93 -1.84 15.59 -1.71
N THR A 94 -0.81 15.81 -0.90
CA THR A 94 0.30 14.86 -0.71
C THR A 94 0.20 14.23 0.67
N TYR A 95 0.33 12.92 0.70
CA TYR A 95 0.29 12.10 1.89
C TYR A 95 1.56 11.26 1.97
N ASN A 96 2.26 11.34 3.11
CA ASN A 96 3.43 10.52 3.40
C ASN A 96 3.13 9.70 4.64
N PHE A 97 3.16 8.38 4.52
CA PHE A 97 2.82 7.51 5.65
C PHE A 97 4.06 6.78 6.14
N PRO A 98 4.39 6.89 7.44
CA PRO A 98 5.23 5.91 8.07
C PRO A 98 4.47 4.59 8.15
N PRO A 99 5.18 3.46 8.05
CA PRO A 99 4.55 2.15 8.12
C PRO A 99 4.04 1.87 9.54
N GLY A 100 2.85 1.27 9.65
CA GLY A 100 2.13 1.09 10.92
C GLY A 100 1.11 2.18 11.29
N SER A 101 0.94 3.21 10.44
CA SER A 101 -0.10 4.22 10.60
C SER A 101 -1.37 3.79 9.85
N ASN A 102 -2.47 3.52 10.56
CA ASN A 102 -3.78 3.46 9.90
C ASN A 102 -4.29 4.88 9.72
N ILE A 103 -4.37 5.37 8.49
CA ILE A 103 -5.16 6.58 8.20
C ILE A 103 -6.56 6.14 7.79
N ILE A 104 -7.54 6.58 8.56
CA ILE A 104 -8.97 6.52 8.21
C ILE A 104 -9.39 7.98 8.01
N ASN A 105 -9.49 8.43 6.76
CA ASN A 105 -10.15 9.67 6.37
C ASN A 105 -11.38 9.36 5.51
#